data_AF-A0A1H7ZKL8-F1
#
_entry.id   AF-A0A1H7ZKL8-F1
#
_cell.length_a   1.000
_cell.length_b   1.000
_cell.length_c   1.000
_cell.angle_alpha   90.00
_cell.angle_beta   90.00
_cell.angle_gamma   90.00
#
_symmetry.space_group_name_H-M   'P 1'
#
loop_
_entity.id
_entity.type
_entity.pdbx_description
1 polymer ?
#
loop_
_entity_poly.entity_id
_entity_poly.type
_entity_poly.pdbx_seq_one_letter_code
_entity_poly.pdbx_strand_id
1 'polypeptide(L)'
;MILLAMTSLGIPSMAQTETTQQVPVLNEKHSEYIPVAQYWKEHNIFQHLDLSVSSGTTGIGIDLASPIGEYFQLRAGFDYMPRFTAKMKFDVMIGDQPARQYDANGNRIETSFDRMQVMLHDFTGVIADDHVDMIGKPTMNNVKLLLDFFPFKNNKHWHVTAGFYWGPSKFAEAVNSTESMNSLIALSIYNNLYDKSYIHINGDEDGNHPPQYILQVPDPDDPDGKMMPVSLDPQIEQRILAFGRMGFHLGDYARDIYDSNGNLLHAKGDPYIMEGDDNNMVKVTAKSNSFKPYLGIGYRGRLVKNRDDWKISVDAGVMFWGGKPDLYLHDGVNLTEDITNIKGQVGDYVDLFKKFTVFPNLSVRFTKTLF
;
A
#
# COMPACT_ATOMS: atom_id res chain seq x y z
N MET A 1 -8.58 -23.61 12.21
CA MET A 1 -8.84 -24.99 12.69
C MET A 1 -9.27 -25.84 11.50
N ILE A 2 -8.31 -26.27 10.66
CA ILE A 2 -8.46 -27.39 9.74
C ILE A 2 -7.10 -28.10 9.81
N LEU A 3 -7.08 -29.11 10.65
CA LEU A 3 -5.95 -29.99 10.95
C LEU A 3 -6.54 -31.41 10.98
N LEU A 4 -5.77 -32.37 10.51
CA LEU A 4 -5.98 -33.83 10.64
C LEU A 4 -7.16 -34.45 9.87
N ALA A 5 -6.83 -35.07 8.74
CA ALA A 5 -7.19 -36.46 8.49
C ALA A 5 -6.20 -37.08 7.50
N MET A 6 -5.82 -38.33 7.77
CA MET A 6 -5.08 -39.27 6.90
C MET A 6 -3.58 -39.43 7.17
N THR A 7 -3.30 -40.08 8.31
CA THR A 7 -2.17 -41.01 8.46
C THR A 7 -2.68 -42.29 9.13
N SER A 8 -2.91 -43.35 8.35
CA SER A 8 -2.64 -44.76 8.69
C SER A 8 -2.99 -45.65 7.48
N LEU A 9 -2.37 -46.83 7.40
CA LEU A 9 -2.19 -47.70 6.22
C LEU A 9 -0.90 -47.31 5.48
N GLY A 10 0.28 -47.69 5.97
CA GLY A 10 0.69 -49.09 6.07
C GLY A 10 1.38 -49.43 4.75
N ILE A 11 2.70 -49.52 4.79
CA ILE A 11 3.55 -49.88 3.64
C ILE A 11 3.24 -51.33 3.24
N PRO A 12 2.91 -51.58 1.97
CA PRO A 12 3.42 -52.76 1.30
C PRO A 12 4.47 -52.32 0.29
N SER A 13 5.68 -52.86 0.44
CA SER A 13 6.62 -52.96 -0.67
C SER A 13 5.93 -53.77 -1.76
N MET A 14 5.55 -53.14 -2.87
CA MET A 14 5.15 -53.83 -4.08
C MET A 14 5.80 -53.15 -5.28
N ALA A 15 6.33 -54.02 -6.13
CA ALA A 15 7.22 -53.74 -7.22
C ALA A 15 6.63 -52.81 -8.28
N GLN A 16 7.55 -52.19 -9.03
CA GLN A 16 7.41 -51.64 -10.37
C GLN A 16 6.06 -51.93 -11.05
N THR A 17 5.29 -50.86 -11.29
CA THR A 17 4.46 -50.79 -12.51
C THR A 17 4.39 -49.34 -12.94
N GLU A 18 5.38 -48.92 -13.73
CA GLU A 18 5.32 -47.68 -14.50
C GLU A 18 4.10 -47.74 -15.40
N THR A 19 3.03 -47.04 -15.02
CA THR A 19 1.89 -46.86 -15.91
C THR A 19 2.22 -45.66 -16.80
N THR A 20 3.00 -45.91 -17.86
CA THR A 20 3.36 -44.91 -18.87
C THR A 20 2.08 -44.41 -19.53
N GLN A 21 1.62 -43.20 -19.18
CA GLN A 21 0.51 -42.56 -19.89
C GLN A 21 0.90 -42.40 -21.37
N GLN A 22 -0.03 -42.73 -22.27
CA GLN A 22 0.16 -42.70 -23.73
C GLN A 22 -0.89 -41.77 -24.35
N VAL A 23 -0.50 -41.02 -25.39
CA VAL A 23 -1.41 -40.11 -26.12
C VAL A 23 -1.64 -40.67 -27.53
N PRO A 24 -2.88 -40.86 -27.99
CA PRO A 24 -3.14 -41.34 -29.35
C PRO A 24 -2.92 -40.22 -30.36
N VAL A 25 -2.08 -40.46 -31.38
CA VAL A 25 -1.95 -39.61 -32.57
C VAL A 25 -2.79 -40.24 -33.68
N LEU A 26 -3.82 -39.53 -34.16
CA LEU A 26 -4.63 -39.97 -35.30
C LEU A 26 -3.84 -39.75 -36.60
N ASN A 27 -3.33 -40.83 -37.18
CA ASN A 27 -2.90 -40.85 -38.57
C ASN A 27 -3.49 -42.10 -39.24
N GLU A 28 -4.11 -41.94 -40.40
CA GLU A 28 -5.14 -42.83 -40.96
C GLU A 28 -4.70 -44.28 -41.28
N LYS A 29 -3.47 -44.72 -41.02
CA LYS A 29 -3.08 -46.12 -41.33
C LYS A 29 -2.23 -46.91 -40.34
N HIS A 30 -1.66 -46.37 -39.27
CA HIS A 30 -1.05 -47.18 -38.20
C HIS A 30 -0.97 -46.37 -36.90
N SER A 31 -1.53 -46.92 -35.81
CA SER A 31 -1.44 -46.34 -34.46
C SER A 31 -0.07 -46.67 -33.86
N GLU A 32 0.94 -45.83 -34.13
CA GLU A 32 2.20 -45.89 -33.39
C GLU A 32 2.04 -45.19 -32.04
N TYR A 33 2.23 -45.96 -30.97
CA TYR A 33 2.20 -45.47 -29.60
C TYR A 33 3.58 -44.93 -29.23
N ILE A 34 3.74 -43.60 -29.25
CA ILE A 34 4.98 -42.95 -28.79
C ILE A 34 4.87 -42.75 -27.27
N PRO A 35 5.85 -43.20 -26.47
CA PRO A 35 5.89 -42.90 -25.04
C PRO A 35 5.88 -41.38 -24.82
N VAL A 36 5.11 -40.88 -23.83
CA VAL A 36 5.02 -39.43 -23.55
C VAL A 36 6.38 -38.77 -23.35
N ALA A 37 7.34 -39.48 -22.75
CA ALA A 37 8.71 -38.99 -22.61
C ALA A 37 9.42 -38.76 -23.95
N GLN A 38 9.17 -39.63 -24.94
CA GLN A 38 9.72 -39.48 -26.28
C GLN A 38 9.00 -38.34 -27.03
N TYR A 39 7.68 -38.21 -26.89
CA TYR A 39 6.93 -37.06 -27.43
C TYR A 39 7.44 -35.72 -26.85
N TRP A 40 7.68 -35.64 -25.54
CA TRP A 40 8.24 -34.45 -24.90
C TRP A 40 9.65 -34.14 -25.38
N LYS A 41 10.47 -35.17 -25.61
CA LYS A 41 11.80 -35.05 -26.17
C LYS A 41 11.78 -34.54 -27.62
N GLU A 42 10.92 -35.10 -28.45
CA GLU A 42 10.76 -34.69 -29.85
C GLU A 42 10.22 -33.27 -29.97
N HIS A 43 9.40 -32.82 -29.02
CA HIS A 43 8.80 -31.47 -29.02
C HIS A 43 9.54 -30.48 -28.12
N ASN A 44 10.72 -30.81 -27.59
CA ASN A 44 11.51 -29.92 -26.72
C ASN A 44 10.72 -29.37 -25.51
N ILE A 45 9.87 -30.22 -24.92
CA ILE A 45 9.06 -29.91 -23.73
C ILE A 45 9.80 -30.41 -22.49
N PHE A 46 9.91 -29.56 -21.47
CA PHE A 46 10.56 -29.83 -20.18
C PHE A 46 11.97 -30.42 -20.28
N GLN A 47 12.70 -30.14 -21.37
CA GLN A 47 14.02 -30.72 -21.61
C GLN A 47 15.08 -30.28 -20.61
N HIS A 48 14.94 -29.06 -20.08
CA HIS A 48 15.81 -28.57 -19.03
C HIS A 48 15.06 -27.75 -17.99
N LEU A 49 15.63 -27.69 -16.79
CA LEU A 49 15.11 -26.85 -15.71
C LEU A 49 16.12 -25.73 -15.40
N ASP A 50 15.67 -24.51 -15.56
CA ASP A 50 16.42 -23.29 -15.27
C ASP A 50 16.00 -22.77 -13.89
N LEU A 51 16.93 -22.73 -12.94
CA LEU A 51 16.75 -22.05 -11.65
C LEU A 51 17.33 -20.64 -11.75
N SER A 52 16.56 -19.64 -11.37
CA SER A 52 17.00 -18.24 -11.42
C SER A 52 16.80 -17.50 -10.11
N VAL A 53 17.73 -16.59 -9.85
CA VAL A 53 17.59 -15.53 -8.85
C VAL A 53 17.47 -14.21 -9.59
N SER A 54 16.52 -13.38 -9.19
CA SER A 54 16.24 -12.08 -9.79
C SER A 54 16.24 -10.98 -8.75
N SER A 55 16.59 -9.78 -9.18
CA SER A 55 16.49 -8.55 -8.40
C SER A 55 15.92 -7.46 -9.31
N GLY A 56 14.91 -6.75 -8.84
CA GLY A 56 14.20 -5.76 -9.65
C GLY A 56 13.32 -4.83 -8.82
N THR A 57 12.49 -4.06 -9.52
CA THR A 57 11.56 -3.11 -8.88
C THR A 57 10.46 -3.81 -8.08
N THR A 58 10.22 -5.10 -8.30
CA THR A 58 9.35 -5.96 -7.46
C THR A 58 10.07 -6.60 -6.28
N GLY A 59 11.38 -6.34 -6.10
CA GLY A 59 12.20 -6.89 -5.03
C GLY A 59 13.12 -8.00 -5.51
N ILE A 60 13.33 -9.00 -4.65
CA ILE A 60 14.20 -10.15 -4.91
C ILE A 60 13.31 -11.35 -5.20
N GLY A 61 13.58 -12.06 -6.29
CA GLY A 61 12.77 -13.19 -6.71
C GLY A 61 13.56 -14.46 -6.97
N ILE A 62 12.90 -15.60 -6.83
CA ILE A 62 13.40 -16.91 -7.25
C ILE A 62 12.39 -17.47 -8.25
N ASP A 63 12.86 -17.99 -9.38
CA ASP A 63 12.00 -18.63 -10.37
C ASP A 63 12.61 -19.90 -10.96
N LEU A 64 11.71 -20.79 -11.35
CA LEU A 64 11.96 -21.99 -12.12
C LEU A 64 11.39 -21.78 -13.51
N ALA A 65 12.17 -22.10 -14.54
CA ALA A 65 11.73 -21.99 -15.91
C ALA A 65 12.05 -23.24 -16.72
N SER A 66 11.19 -23.58 -17.66
CA SER A 66 11.38 -24.75 -18.52
C SER A 66 10.74 -24.55 -19.90
N PRO A 67 11.38 -24.99 -20.99
CA PRO A 67 10.84 -24.82 -22.33
C PRO A 67 9.58 -25.68 -22.55
N ILE A 68 8.61 -25.13 -23.27
CA ILE A 68 7.44 -25.84 -23.79
C ILE A 68 7.44 -25.64 -25.30
N GLY A 69 8.23 -26.44 -26.02
CA GLY A 69 8.43 -26.26 -27.44
C GLY A 69 9.71 -25.51 -27.80
N GLU A 70 9.79 -25.10 -29.07
CA GLU A 70 10.94 -24.35 -29.57
C GLU A 70 10.89 -22.85 -29.22
N TYR A 71 9.68 -22.31 -29.09
CA TYR A 71 9.39 -20.88 -29.03
C TYR A 71 8.99 -20.39 -27.64
N PHE A 72 8.49 -21.27 -26.77
CA PHE A 72 7.92 -20.88 -25.50
C PHE A 72 8.70 -21.46 -24.33
N GLN A 73 8.76 -20.69 -23.24
CA GLN A 73 9.29 -21.13 -21.95
C GLN A 73 8.33 -20.72 -20.85
N LEU A 74 7.90 -21.69 -20.06
CA LEU A 74 7.08 -21.44 -18.89
C LEU A 74 7.98 -21.13 -17.70
N ARG A 75 7.61 -20.11 -16.94
CA ARG A 75 8.35 -19.61 -15.79
C ARG A 75 7.40 -19.43 -14.62
N ALA A 76 7.69 -20.09 -13.51
CA ALA A 76 6.97 -19.95 -12.26
C ALA A 76 7.92 -19.49 -11.16
N GLY A 77 7.52 -18.55 -10.32
CA GLY A 77 8.39 -18.07 -9.26
C GLY A 77 7.69 -17.26 -8.18
N PHE A 78 8.50 -16.73 -7.27
CA PHE A 78 8.06 -15.90 -6.18
C PHE A 78 8.99 -14.70 -6.04
N ASP A 79 8.41 -13.51 -5.93
CA ASP A 79 9.09 -12.25 -5.67
C ASP A 79 8.75 -11.78 -4.25
N TYR A 80 9.78 -11.44 -3.49
CA TYR A 80 9.70 -10.89 -2.15
C TYR A 80 10.24 -9.46 -2.14
N MET A 81 9.46 -8.52 -1.61
CA MET A 81 9.90 -7.14 -1.43
C MET A 81 10.60 -6.97 -0.08
N PRO A 82 11.91 -6.60 -0.06
CA PRO A 82 12.57 -6.22 1.18
C PRO A 82 11.91 -4.97 1.79
N ARG A 83 11.88 -4.91 3.12
CA ARG A 83 11.37 -3.73 3.82
C ARG A 83 12.38 -2.60 3.68
N PHE A 84 12.06 -1.62 2.84
CA PHE A 84 12.74 -0.33 2.83
C PHE A 84 11.79 0.78 3.28
N THR A 85 12.37 1.84 3.80
CA THR A 85 11.66 3.02 4.32
C THR A 85 11.85 4.16 3.34
N ALA A 86 10.79 4.55 2.65
CA ALA A 86 10.76 5.79 1.88
C ALA A 86 10.19 6.90 2.76
N LYS A 87 10.98 7.95 3.05
CA LYS A 87 10.49 9.12 3.77
C LYS A 87 9.71 10.01 2.79
N MET A 88 8.48 10.35 3.14
CA MET A 88 7.59 11.26 2.42
C MET A 88 7.23 12.41 3.37
N LYS A 89 7.15 13.64 2.87
CA LYS A 89 6.85 14.82 3.68
C LYS A 89 5.48 15.37 3.33
N PHE A 90 4.70 15.71 4.33
CA PHE A 90 3.33 16.21 4.18
C PHE A 90 3.17 17.50 4.96
N ASP A 91 2.95 18.62 4.28
CA ASP A 91 2.77 19.91 4.96
C ASP A 91 1.40 19.99 5.66
N VAL A 92 1.36 20.61 6.85
CA VAL A 92 0.13 20.87 7.62
C VAL A 92 -0.63 22.05 7.00
N MET A 93 -1.96 21.99 7.01
CA MET A 93 -2.84 23.14 6.71
C MET A 93 -3.72 23.45 7.93
N ILE A 94 -4.10 24.71 8.13
CA ILE A 94 -5.11 25.12 9.13
C ILE A 94 -6.27 25.78 8.38
N GLY A 95 -7.44 25.15 8.41
CA GLY A 95 -8.55 25.52 7.51
C GLY A 95 -8.08 25.46 6.05
N ASP A 96 -8.34 26.52 5.29
CA ASP A 96 -7.90 26.65 3.89
C ASP A 96 -6.48 27.24 3.71
N GLN A 97 -5.78 27.53 4.81
CA GLN A 97 -4.49 28.23 4.76
C GLN A 97 -3.31 27.29 5.04
N PRO A 98 -2.25 27.32 4.23
CA PRO A 98 -1.05 26.52 4.49
C PRO A 98 -0.34 27.00 5.76
N ALA A 99 0.27 26.08 6.51
CA ALA A 99 1.06 26.39 7.71
C ALA A 99 2.30 27.25 7.45
N ARG A 100 2.70 27.38 6.18
CA ARG A 100 3.74 28.30 5.73
C ARG A 100 3.19 29.19 4.63
N GLN A 101 3.27 30.50 4.82
CA GLN A 101 3.04 31.50 3.79
C GLN A 101 4.27 32.38 3.64
N TYR A 102 4.56 32.78 2.41
CA TYR A 102 5.67 33.66 2.09
C TYR A 102 5.15 34.90 1.37
N ASP A 103 5.72 36.07 1.67
CA ASP A 103 5.42 37.29 0.94
C ASP A 103 5.99 37.23 -0.49
N ALA A 104 5.63 38.22 -1.31
CA ALA A 104 6.15 38.34 -2.67
C ALA A 104 7.69 38.49 -2.74
N ASN A 105 8.35 38.73 -1.61
CA ASN A 105 9.79 38.90 -1.47
C ASN A 105 10.49 37.64 -0.89
N GLY A 106 9.74 36.56 -0.64
CA GLY A 106 10.26 35.28 -0.11
C GLY A 106 10.45 35.23 1.40
N ASN A 107 9.96 36.22 2.17
CA ASN A 107 10.00 36.20 3.63
C ASN A 107 8.78 35.45 4.19
N ARG A 108 8.98 34.64 5.23
CA ARG A 108 7.89 33.91 5.90
C ARG A 108 6.96 34.91 6.61
N ILE A 109 5.67 34.86 6.28
CA ILE A 109 4.62 35.62 6.94
C ILE A 109 4.10 34.77 8.11
N GLU A 110 3.84 35.41 9.25
CA GLU A 110 3.24 34.76 10.42
C GLU A 110 1.82 34.27 10.08
N THR A 111 1.67 32.95 10.04
CA THR A 111 0.41 32.29 9.72
C THR A 111 -0.44 32.07 10.97
N SER A 112 -1.71 31.67 10.78
CA SER A 112 -2.52 31.19 11.89
C SER A 112 -1.89 29.96 12.57
N PHE A 113 -1.10 29.16 11.83
CA PHE A 113 -0.33 28.06 12.40
C PHE A 113 0.75 28.53 13.36
N ASP A 114 1.48 29.60 13.05
CA ASP A 114 2.52 30.13 13.94
C ASP A 114 1.95 30.60 15.29
N ARG A 115 0.83 31.35 15.25
CA ARG A 115 0.14 31.79 16.48
C ARG A 115 -0.39 30.62 17.30
N MET A 116 -0.88 29.60 16.61
CA MET A 116 -1.41 28.39 17.21
C MET A 116 -0.33 27.49 17.81
N GLN A 117 0.81 27.36 17.15
CA GLN A 117 1.95 26.62 17.64
C GLN A 117 2.47 27.22 18.96
N VAL A 118 2.46 28.55 19.08
CA VAL A 118 2.80 29.24 20.34
C VAL A 118 1.78 28.88 21.43
N MET A 119 0.49 28.96 21.15
CA MET A 119 -0.55 28.58 22.12
C MET A 119 -0.43 27.11 22.54
N LEU A 120 -0.25 26.18 21.59
CA LEU A 120 -0.06 24.76 21.86
C LEU A 120 1.16 24.50 22.73
N HIS A 121 2.27 25.17 22.44
CA HIS A 121 3.49 25.06 23.23
C HIS A 121 3.25 25.57 24.65
N ASP A 122 2.54 26.70 24.82
CA ASP A 122 2.24 27.24 26.14
C ASP A 122 1.34 26.30 26.97
N PHE A 123 0.42 25.58 26.33
CA PHE A 123 -0.50 24.64 26.99
C PHE A 123 0.11 23.26 27.25
N THR A 124 0.91 22.74 26.32
CA THR A 124 1.35 21.33 26.33
C THR A 124 2.86 21.15 26.50
N GLY A 125 3.64 22.22 26.32
CA GLY A 125 5.11 22.17 26.24
C GLY A 125 5.64 21.50 24.96
N VAL A 126 4.76 21.09 24.04
CA VAL A 126 5.13 20.41 22.80
C VAL A 126 5.15 21.39 21.65
N ILE A 127 6.20 21.36 20.85
CA ILE A 127 6.29 22.09 19.58
C ILE A 127 5.68 21.19 18.50
N ALA A 128 4.54 21.60 17.96
CA ALA A 128 3.95 20.94 16.80
C ALA A 128 4.71 21.35 15.53
N ASP A 129 5.22 20.36 14.81
CA ASP A 129 5.82 20.58 13.50
C ASP A 129 4.76 20.92 12.45
N ASP A 130 5.12 21.80 11.51
CA ASP A 130 4.30 22.22 10.37
C ASP A 130 4.27 21.22 9.21
N HIS A 131 4.86 20.04 9.39
CA HIS A 131 4.80 18.93 8.47
C HIS A 131 4.82 17.59 9.21
N VAL A 132 4.21 16.58 8.61
CA VAL A 132 4.28 15.18 9.04
C VAL A 132 5.18 14.44 8.07
N ASP A 133 6.25 13.88 8.62
CA ASP A 133 7.05 12.89 7.91
C ASP A 133 6.29 11.56 7.97
N MET A 134 6.02 10.93 6.82
CA MET A 134 5.56 9.54 6.76
C MET A 134 6.64 8.62 6.21
N ILE A 135 6.58 7.38 6.66
CA ILE A 135 7.44 6.28 6.29
C ILE A 135 6.61 5.32 5.43
N GLY A 136 6.83 5.38 4.12
CA GLY A 136 6.33 4.41 3.15
C GLY A 136 7.10 3.09 3.24
N LYS A 137 6.36 1.99 3.36
CA LYS A 137 6.83 0.61 3.43
C LYS A 137 6.14 -0.19 2.32
N PRO A 138 6.86 -0.64 1.28
CA PRO A 138 6.27 -1.52 0.28
C PRO A 138 6.12 -2.93 0.84
N THR A 139 5.07 -3.63 0.44
CA THR A 139 4.70 -4.95 0.97
C THR A 139 4.35 -5.95 -0.15
N MET A 140 4.85 -5.72 -1.36
CA MET A 140 4.57 -6.55 -2.53
C MET A 140 5.26 -7.90 -2.46
N ASN A 141 4.51 -8.95 -2.14
CA ASN A 141 4.97 -10.33 -2.24
C ASN A 141 4.11 -11.06 -3.26
N ASN A 142 4.68 -11.48 -4.39
CA ASN A 142 3.89 -12.00 -5.49
C ASN A 142 4.40 -13.36 -5.96
N VAL A 143 3.49 -14.30 -6.14
CA VAL A 143 3.73 -15.46 -7.00
C VAL A 143 3.60 -15.00 -8.46
N LYS A 144 4.45 -15.49 -9.35
CA LYS A 144 4.41 -15.16 -10.78
C LYS A 144 4.32 -16.42 -11.63
N LEU A 145 3.47 -16.37 -12.64
CA LEU A 145 3.41 -17.37 -13.71
C LEU A 145 3.49 -16.63 -15.04
N LEU A 146 4.58 -16.88 -15.76
CA LEU A 146 4.99 -16.12 -16.94
C LEU A 146 5.32 -17.09 -18.09
N LEU A 147 5.00 -16.66 -19.30
CA LEU A 147 5.30 -17.35 -20.54
C LEU A 147 6.22 -16.46 -21.37
N ASP A 148 7.44 -16.91 -21.62
CA ASP A 148 8.39 -16.21 -22.47
C ASP A 148 8.28 -16.76 -23.90
N PHE A 149 8.02 -15.89 -24.87
CA PHE A 149 8.00 -16.17 -26.30
C PHE A 149 9.29 -15.67 -26.96
N PHE A 150 10.01 -16.58 -27.61
CA PHE A 150 11.28 -16.31 -28.31
C PHE A 150 11.05 -16.33 -29.83
N PRO A 151 10.79 -15.18 -30.49
CA PRO A 151 10.37 -15.15 -31.90
C PRO A 151 11.40 -15.69 -32.90
N PHE A 152 12.70 -15.64 -32.56
CA PHE A 152 13.77 -16.00 -33.49
C PHE A 152 14.41 -17.35 -33.13
N LYS A 153 14.25 -18.35 -34.01
CA LYS A 153 14.82 -19.70 -33.82
C LYS A 153 16.34 -19.70 -33.58
N ASN A 154 17.08 -18.89 -34.35
CA ASN A 154 18.54 -18.85 -34.32
C ASN A 154 19.10 -17.89 -33.26
N ASN A 155 18.28 -16.97 -32.74
CA ASN A 155 18.68 -15.96 -31.78
C ASN A 155 17.66 -15.87 -30.63
N LYS A 156 17.79 -16.79 -29.66
CA LYS A 156 16.93 -16.86 -28.48
C LYS A 156 17.34 -15.87 -27.37
N HIS A 157 18.02 -14.77 -27.72
CA HIS A 157 18.37 -13.74 -26.75
C HIS A 157 17.19 -12.83 -26.45
N TRP A 158 16.39 -12.48 -27.45
CA TRP A 158 15.21 -11.64 -27.26
C TRP A 158 13.98 -12.47 -26.97
N HIS A 159 13.21 -12.06 -25.96
CA HIS A 159 11.92 -12.65 -25.66
C HIS A 159 10.87 -11.62 -25.28
N VAL A 160 9.62 -11.96 -25.53
CA VAL A 160 8.44 -11.24 -25.05
C VAL A 160 7.82 -12.10 -23.95
N THR A 161 7.61 -11.53 -22.78
CA THR A 161 7.02 -12.23 -21.65
C THR A 161 5.58 -11.78 -21.44
N ALA A 162 4.65 -12.71 -21.36
CA ALA A 162 3.27 -12.45 -20.96
C ALA A 162 2.87 -13.38 -19.83
N GLY A 163 2.03 -12.92 -18.91
CA GLY A 163 1.55 -13.75 -17.81
C GLY A 163 0.89 -12.94 -16.73
N PHE A 164 1.04 -13.37 -15.49
CA PHE A 164 0.46 -12.67 -14.36
C PHE A 164 1.28 -12.84 -13.08
N TYR A 165 1.07 -11.89 -12.19
CA TYR A 165 1.46 -11.92 -10.80
C TYR A 165 0.20 -12.10 -9.95
N TRP A 166 0.30 -12.92 -8.92
CA TRP A 166 -0.76 -13.11 -7.94
C TRP A 166 -0.17 -12.91 -6.55
N GLY A 167 -0.69 -11.94 -5.83
CA GLY A 167 -0.26 -11.62 -4.47
C GLY A 167 -1.37 -10.98 -3.65
N PRO A 168 -1.03 -10.48 -2.45
CA PRO A 168 -1.97 -9.74 -1.62
C PRO A 168 -2.39 -8.44 -2.33
N SER A 169 -3.60 -7.98 -2.04
CA SER A 169 -4.10 -6.70 -2.57
C SER A 169 -3.30 -5.51 -2.04
N LYS A 170 -2.88 -5.56 -0.77
CA LYS A 170 -2.03 -4.54 -0.16
C LYS A 170 -0.61 -4.60 -0.72
N PHE A 171 -0.19 -3.52 -1.37
CA PHE A 171 1.14 -3.43 -1.99
C PHE A 171 2.06 -2.38 -1.35
N ALA A 172 1.51 -1.39 -0.63
CA ALA A 172 2.30 -0.45 0.15
C ALA A 172 1.49 0.08 1.35
N GLU A 173 2.22 0.57 2.36
CA GLU A 173 1.66 1.18 3.56
C GLU A 173 2.53 2.36 3.97
N ALA A 174 1.94 3.52 4.22
CA ALA A 174 2.63 4.68 4.77
C ALA A 174 2.11 4.94 6.20
N VAL A 175 3.02 5.17 7.14
CA VAL A 175 2.69 5.52 8.53
C VAL A 175 3.46 6.77 8.94
N ASN A 176 2.92 7.63 9.79
CA ASN A 176 3.68 8.78 10.31
C ASN A 176 4.96 8.33 11.04
N SER A 177 5.96 9.20 11.01
CA SER A 177 7.19 9.04 11.79
C SER A 177 6.90 9.21 13.28
N THR A 178 7.74 8.61 14.11
CA THR A 178 7.63 8.73 15.58
C THR A 178 7.83 10.18 16.04
N GLU A 179 8.64 10.98 15.33
CA GLU A 179 8.87 12.40 15.65
C GLU A 179 7.59 13.21 15.41
N SER A 180 6.92 12.99 14.28
CA SER A 180 5.66 13.67 13.94
C SER A 180 4.48 13.24 14.82
N MET A 181 4.62 12.17 15.63
CA MET A 181 3.58 11.72 16.56
C MET A 181 3.35 12.72 17.69
N ASN A 182 4.38 13.48 18.10
CA ASN A 182 4.24 14.55 19.10
C ASN A 182 3.30 15.65 18.60
N SER A 183 3.44 16.03 17.32
CA SER A 183 2.54 16.99 16.67
C SER A 183 1.11 16.45 16.62
N LEU A 184 0.92 15.17 16.27
CA LEU A 184 -0.41 14.54 16.24
C LEU A 184 -1.08 14.50 17.61
N ILE A 185 -0.32 14.23 18.67
CA ILE A 185 -0.81 14.28 20.06
C ILE A 185 -1.17 15.72 20.45
N ALA A 186 -0.35 16.71 20.09
CA ALA A 186 -0.65 18.11 20.39
C ALA A 186 -1.93 18.57 19.68
N LEU A 187 -2.13 18.15 18.42
CA LEU A 187 -3.34 18.39 17.65
C LEU A 187 -4.56 17.74 18.31
N SER A 188 -4.47 16.48 18.73
CA SER A 188 -5.60 15.78 19.36
C SER A 188 -5.99 16.38 20.71
N ILE A 189 -5.01 16.80 21.52
CA ILE A 189 -5.26 17.56 22.76
C ILE A 189 -6.00 18.85 22.45
N TYR A 190 -5.55 19.61 21.45
CA TYR A 190 -6.20 20.85 21.09
C TYR A 190 -7.61 20.66 20.54
N ASN A 191 -7.83 19.70 19.64
CA ASN A 191 -9.17 19.44 19.12
C ASN A 191 -10.12 19.00 20.24
N ASN A 192 -9.63 18.24 21.22
CA ASN A 192 -10.41 17.93 22.43
C ASN A 192 -10.79 19.20 23.21
N LEU A 193 -9.87 20.15 23.36
CA LEU A 193 -10.16 21.44 23.99
C LEU A 193 -11.14 22.28 23.17
N TYR A 194 -10.99 22.29 21.84
CA TYR A 194 -11.90 22.97 20.92
C TYR A 194 -13.32 22.42 21.04
N ASP A 195 -13.50 21.10 20.95
CA ASP A 195 -14.81 20.46 20.99
C ASP A 195 -15.51 20.74 22.33
N LYS A 196 -14.77 20.65 23.44
CA LYS A 196 -15.30 20.99 24.78
C LYS A 196 -15.66 22.47 24.90
N SER A 197 -14.82 23.37 24.38
CA SER A 197 -15.08 24.82 24.38
C SER A 197 -16.31 25.17 23.54
N TYR A 198 -16.49 24.50 22.39
CA TYR A 198 -17.63 24.70 21.51
C TYR A 198 -18.93 24.30 22.21
N ILE A 199 -18.96 23.12 22.83
CA ILE A 199 -20.13 22.63 23.58
C ILE A 199 -20.40 23.49 24.81
N HIS A 200 -19.37 23.97 25.52
CA HIS A 200 -19.55 24.87 26.66
C HIS A 200 -20.25 26.18 26.25
N ILE A 201 -19.79 26.81 25.17
CA ILE A 201 -20.28 28.14 24.75
C ILE A 201 -21.62 28.05 24.03
N ASN A 202 -21.76 27.11 23.10
CA ASN A 202 -22.93 27.03 22.21
C ASN A 202 -24.03 26.09 22.72
N GLY A 203 -23.72 25.28 23.73
CA GLY A 203 -24.57 24.17 24.15
C GLY A 203 -24.43 22.96 23.23
N ASP A 204 -24.90 21.81 23.70
CA ASP A 204 -25.03 20.61 22.88
C ASP A 204 -26.18 20.80 21.88
N GLU A 205 -25.95 20.54 20.59
CA GLU A 205 -26.96 20.69 19.53
C GLU A 205 -28.19 19.80 19.77
N ASP A 206 -28.02 18.70 20.51
CA ASP A 206 -29.09 17.76 20.88
C ASP A 206 -29.76 18.06 22.23
N GLY A 207 -29.28 19.06 22.99
CA GLY A 207 -29.84 19.48 24.28
C GLY A 207 -29.85 18.40 25.38
N ASN A 208 -29.17 17.27 25.16
CA ASN A 208 -29.25 16.07 26.00
C ASN A 208 -27.94 15.77 26.74
N HIS A 209 -26.83 16.43 26.39
CA HIS A 209 -25.56 16.27 27.10
C HIS A 209 -25.24 17.49 27.97
N PRO A 210 -24.82 17.30 29.24
CA PRO A 210 -24.37 18.39 30.08
C PRO A 210 -23.12 19.07 29.46
N PRO A 211 -22.88 20.37 29.73
CA PRO A 211 -21.72 21.09 29.22
C PRO A 211 -20.44 20.29 29.51
N GLN A 212 -19.64 20.05 28.46
CA GLN A 212 -18.44 19.25 28.59
C GLN A 212 -17.30 20.11 29.14
N TYR A 213 -16.88 19.77 30.35
CA TYR A 213 -15.80 20.45 31.05
C TYR A 213 -14.45 19.87 30.67
N ILE A 214 -13.41 20.69 30.76
CA ILE A 214 -12.05 20.30 30.36
C ILE A 214 -11.49 19.26 31.31
N LEU A 215 -11.70 19.49 32.61
CA LEU A 215 -11.39 18.58 33.70
C LEU A 215 -12.49 18.58 34.75
N GLN A 216 -12.58 17.50 35.50
CA GLN A 216 -13.32 17.42 36.75
C GLN A 216 -12.33 17.23 37.87
N VAL A 217 -12.33 18.12 38.86
CA VAL A 217 -11.43 18.07 40.01
C VAL A 217 -12.25 17.92 41.29
N PRO A 218 -11.74 17.24 42.32
CA PRO A 218 -12.42 17.19 43.61
C PRO A 218 -12.63 18.60 44.14
N ASP A 219 -13.85 18.92 44.55
CA ASP A 219 -14.17 20.17 45.21
C ASP A 219 -13.46 20.18 46.58
N PRO A 220 -12.49 21.08 46.80
CA PRO A 220 -11.71 21.12 48.04
C PRO A 220 -12.57 21.52 49.26
N ASP A 221 -13.74 22.13 49.02
CA ASP A 221 -14.65 22.59 50.06
C ASP A 221 -15.83 21.62 50.30
N ASP A 222 -15.95 20.55 49.50
CA ASP A 222 -17.00 19.53 49.65
C ASP A 222 -16.46 18.24 50.32
N PRO A 223 -16.83 17.96 51.59
CA PRO A 223 -16.39 16.76 52.30
C PRO A 223 -16.95 15.45 51.72
N ASP A 224 -17.96 15.49 50.85
CA ASP A 224 -18.52 14.33 50.15
C ASP A 224 -17.74 13.98 48.87
N GLY A 225 -16.69 14.74 48.54
CA GLY A 225 -15.83 14.47 47.38
C GLY A 225 -16.52 14.72 46.04
N LYS A 226 -17.49 15.65 45.99
CA LYS A 226 -18.09 16.04 44.71
C LYS A 226 -17.04 16.60 43.78
N MET A 227 -17.16 16.30 42.50
CA MET A 227 -16.28 16.85 41.48
C MET A 227 -16.81 18.20 41.03
N MET A 228 -15.98 19.23 41.06
CA MET A 228 -16.26 20.51 40.44
C MET A 228 -15.71 20.55 39.01
N PRO A 229 -16.48 21.10 38.06
CA PRO A 229 -16.01 21.26 36.70
C PRO A 229 -15.00 22.40 36.56
N VAL A 230 -13.94 22.15 35.79
CA VAL A 230 -12.98 23.18 35.38
C VAL A 230 -13.21 23.49 33.91
N SER A 231 -13.52 24.75 33.63
CA SER A 231 -13.64 25.30 32.28
C SER A 231 -12.48 26.27 32.03
N LEU A 232 -12.21 26.56 30.76
CA LEU A 232 -11.26 27.62 30.44
C LEU A 232 -11.90 28.98 30.69
N ASP A 233 -11.08 30.01 30.80
CA ASP A 233 -11.60 31.37 30.80
C ASP A 233 -12.34 31.63 29.48
N PRO A 234 -13.53 32.28 29.48
CA PRO A 234 -14.31 32.51 28.26
C PRO A 234 -13.54 33.24 27.14
N GLN A 235 -12.55 34.07 27.46
CA GLN A 235 -11.71 34.72 26.45
C GLN A 235 -10.76 33.73 25.77
N ILE A 236 -10.27 32.73 26.52
CA ILE A 236 -9.43 31.68 25.96
C ILE A 236 -10.27 30.75 25.08
N GLU A 237 -11.46 30.37 25.54
CA GLU A 237 -12.40 29.55 24.76
C GLU A 237 -12.76 30.23 23.44
N GLN A 238 -13.11 31.51 23.46
CA GLN A 238 -13.37 32.27 22.22
C GLN A 238 -12.16 32.34 21.29
N ARG A 239 -10.94 32.44 21.83
CA ARG A 239 -9.72 32.42 21.01
C ARG A 239 -9.52 31.06 20.36
N ILE A 240 -9.70 29.97 21.11
CA ILE A 240 -9.64 28.60 20.58
C ILE A 240 -10.68 28.42 19.46
N LEU A 241 -11.93 28.83 19.69
CA LEU A 241 -13.00 28.75 18.70
C LEU A 241 -12.70 29.60 17.45
N ALA A 242 -12.09 30.78 17.61
CA ALA A 242 -11.74 31.65 16.50
C ALA A 242 -10.66 31.05 15.58
N PHE A 243 -9.82 30.15 16.09
CA PHE A 243 -8.80 29.48 15.29
C PHE A 243 -9.34 28.26 14.52
N GLY A 244 -10.44 27.66 14.98
CA GLY A 244 -11.05 26.48 14.34
C GLY A 244 -10.36 25.16 14.69
N ARG A 245 -10.97 24.03 14.31
CA ARG A 245 -10.35 22.71 14.45
C ARG A 245 -9.06 22.63 13.66
N MET A 246 -8.06 21.95 14.22
CA MET A 246 -6.82 21.70 13.52
C MET A 246 -6.79 20.28 12.97
N GLY A 247 -6.14 20.12 11.83
CA GLY A 247 -5.81 18.82 11.31
C GLY A 247 -5.35 18.97 9.89
N PHE A 248 -5.12 17.86 9.22
CA PHE A 248 -4.54 17.89 7.88
C PHE A 248 -5.70 18.00 6.90
N HIS A 249 -6.01 19.22 6.44
CA HIS A 249 -6.94 19.38 5.33
C HIS A 249 -6.33 18.70 4.12
N LEU A 250 -6.92 17.57 3.73
CA LEU A 250 -6.44 16.79 2.60
C LEU A 250 -7.21 17.12 1.34
N GLY A 251 -8.45 17.55 1.45
CA GLY A 251 -9.32 17.88 0.32
C GLY A 251 -10.76 17.92 0.78
N ASP A 252 -11.69 17.84 -0.16
CA ASP A 252 -13.13 17.94 0.11
C ASP A 252 -13.83 16.63 -0.24
N TYR A 253 -14.82 16.24 0.55
CA TYR A 253 -15.59 15.03 0.30
C TYR A 253 -16.28 15.08 -1.08
N ALA A 254 -15.98 14.11 -1.93
CA ALA A 254 -16.47 13.99 -3.29
C ALA A 254 -17.95 13.58 -3.37
N ARG A 255 -18.42 12.92 -2.30
CA ARG A 255 -19.76 12.36 -2.14
C ARG A 255 -20.18 12.41 -0.68
N ASP A 256 -21.48 12.30 -0.44
CA ASP A 256 -22.05 12.15 0.89
C ASP A 256 -21.56 10.85 1.52
N ILE A 257 -21.06 10.93 2.76
CA ILE A 257 -20.64 9.77 3.56
C ILE A 257 -21.67 9.55 4.65
N TYR A 258 -22.09 8.30 4.81
CA TYR A 258 -23.09 7.89 5.79
C TYR A 258 -22.48 6.92 6.80
N ASP A 259 -23.00 6.95 8.03
CA ASP A 259 -22.67 5.94 9.04
C ASP A 259 -23.29 4.58 8.72
N SER A 260 -22.98 3.56 9.53
CA SER A 260 -23.56 2.22 9.42
C SER A 260 -25.07 2.18 9.60
N ASN A 261 -25.66 3.22 10.19
CA ASN A 261 -27.09 3.36 10.48
C ASN A 261 -27.83 4.18 9.42
N GLY A 262 -27.12 4.70 8.40
CA GLY A 262 -27.67 5.51 7.31
C GLY A 262 -27.79 7.01 7.61
N ASN A 263 -27.19 7.51 8.68
CA ASN A 263 -27.13 8.95 8.97
C ASN A 263 -25.99 9.60 8.20
N LEU A 264 -26.22 10.80 7.68
CA LEU A 264 -25.18 11.58 7.00
C LEU A 264 -24.10 11.99 7.99
N LEU A 265 -22.86 11.54 7.78
CA LEU A 265 -21.68 11.95 8.54
C LEU A 265 -21.04 13.19 7.92
N HIS A 266 -20.88 13.20 6.60
CA HIS A 266 -20.28 14.30 5.86
C HIS A 266 -21.02 14.52 4.55
N ALA A 267 -21.38 15.76 4.26
CA ALA A 267 -21.97 16.15 2.99
C ALA A 267 -20.88 16.30 1.92
N LYS A 268 -21.26 16.09 0.66
CA LYS A 268 -20.40 16.42 -0.46
C LYS A 268 -19.97 17.90 -0.41
N GLY A 269 -18.66 18.12 -0.48
CA GLY A 269 -18.03 19.44 -0.42
C GLY A 269 -17.54 19.83 0.97
N ASP A 270 -17.86 19.04 2.00
CA ASP A 270 -17.31 19.27 3.33
C ASP A 270 -15.79 19.05 3.33
N PRO A 271 -15.02 19.87 4.07
CA PRO A 271 -13.58 19.72 4.16
C PRO A 271 -13.24 18.44 4.93
N TYR A 272 -12.41 17.59 4.32
CA TYR A 272 -11.83 16.44 4.99
C TYR A 272 -10.56 16.83 5.73
N ILE A 273 -10.68 16.89 7.05
CA ILE A 273 -9.59 17.14 7.98
C ILE A 273 -9.16 15.80 8.57
N MET A 274 -8.00 15.32 8.14
CA MET A 274 -7.44 14.10 8.68
C MET A 274 -6.88 14.35 10.09
N GLU A 275 -7.17 13.42 10.99
CA GLU A 275 -6.64 13.35 12.35
C GLU A 275 -5.90 12.02 12.56
N GLY A 276 -5.22 11.85 13.68
CA GLY A 276 -4.62 10.56 14.04
C GLY A 276 -5.67 9.59 14.58
N ASP A 277 -5.40 8.29 14.49
CA ASP A 277 -6.21 7.25 15.15
C ASP A 277 -6.11 7.33 16.69
N ASP A 278 -6.72 6.36 17.40
CA ASP A 278 -6.64 6.26 18.87
C ASP A 278 -5.21 6.23 19.43
N ASN A 279 -4.23 5.83 18.62
CA ASN A 279 -2.81 5.82 18.98
C ASN A 279 -2.08 7.10 18.51
N ASN A 280 -2.81 8.09 18.01
CA ASN A 280 -2.32 9.29 17.34
C ASN A 280 -1.44 8.97 16.13
N MET A 281 -1.77 7.91 15.40
CA MET A 281 -1.08 7.47 14.20
C MET A 281 -1.93 7.73 12.96
N VAL A 282 -1.29 8.27 11.92
CA VAL A 282 -1.87 8.35 10.59
C VAL A 282 -1.30 7.22 9.76
N LYS A 283 -2.19 6.37 9.25
CA LYS A 283 -1.84 5.27 8.34
C LYS A 283 -2.62 5.34 7.04
N VAL A 284 -1.89 5.18 5.94
CA VAL A 284 -2.42 5.07 4.57
C VAL A 284 -2.02 3.70 4.02
N THR A 285 -2.96 2.96 3.46
CA THR A 285 -2.76 1.63 2.89
C THR A 285 -3.13 1.63 1.41
N ALA A 286 -2.14 1.35 0.56
CA ALA A 286 -2.35 1.23 -0.88
C ALA A 286 -2.74 -0.20 -1.26
N LYS A 287 -3.88 -0.35 -1.93
CA LYS A 287 -4.45 -1.63 -2.37
C LYS A 287 -4.70 -1.65 -3.88
N SER A 288 -4.58 -2.82 -4.47
CA SER A 288 -4.94 -3.10 -5.86
C SER A 288 -5.45 -4.53 -6.00
N ASN A 289 -5.83 -4.96 -7.20
CA ASN A 289 -6.34 -6.31 -7.42
C ASN A 289 -5.26 -7.36 -7.10
N SER A 290 -5.64 -8.46 -6.44
CA SER A 290 -4.72 -9.57 -6.15
C SER A 290 -4.14 -10.21 -7.42
N PHE A 291 -4.91 -10.25 -8.51
CA PHE A 291 -4.47 -10.73 -9.82
C PHE A 291 -3.99 -9.56 -10.67
N LYS A 292 -2.73 -9.63 -11.12
CA LYS A 292 -2.03 -8.54 -11.82
C LYS A 292 -1.44 -9.07 -13.13
N PRO A 293 -2.09 -8.85 -14.29
CA PRO A 293 -1.54 -9.21 -15.59
C PRO A 293 -0.17 -8.56 -15.80
N TYR A 294 0.68 -9.19 -16.60
CA TYR A 294 2.02 -8.69 -16.90
C TYR A 294 2.35 -8.87 -18.38
N LEU A 295 3.00 -7.84 -18.93
CA LEU A 295 3.59 -7.87 -20.25
C LEU A 295 4.97 -7.24 -20.20
N GLY A 296 5.96 -7.88 -20.82
CA GLY A 296 7.31 -7.35 -20.87
C GLY A 296 8.10 -7.87 -22.04
N ILE A 297 9.29 -7.31 -22.17
CA ILE A 297 10.32 -7.74 -23.11
C ILE A 297 11.58 -8.01 -22.31
N GLY A 298 12.37 -8.96 -22.76
CA GLY A 298 13.64 -9.25 -22.11
C GLY A 298 14.71 -9.65 -23.09
N TYR A 299 15.94 -9.52 -22.59
CA TYR A 299 17.14 -9.92 -23.28
C TYR A 299 17.94 -10.87 -22.39
N ARG A 300 18.18 -12.09 -22.88
CA ARG A 300 18.93 -13.16 -22.23
C ARG A 300 20.27 -13.34 -22.92
N GLY A 301 21.35 -13.06 -22.22
CA GLY A 301 22.73 -13.31 -22.66
C GLY A 301 23.39 -14.47 -21.93
N ARG A 302 24.42 -15.03 -22.54
CA ARG A 302 25.32 -15.97 -21.88
C ARG A 302 26.26 -15.22 -20.94
N LEU A 303 26.45 -15.72 -19.72
CA LEU A 303 27.30 -15.08 -18.72
C LEU A 303 28.77 -15.50 -18.84
N VAL A 304 29.06 -16.74 -19.22
CA VAL A 304 30.42 -17.31 -19.26
C VAL A 304 30.80 -17.78 -20.66
N LYS A 305 32.00 -17.42 -21.14
CA LYS A 305 32.44 -17.64 -22.53
C LYS A 305 32.55 -19.12 -22.96
N ASN A 306 32.59 -20.06 -22.02
CA ASN A 306 32.75 -21.49 -22.28
C ASN A 306 31.71 -22.37 -21.55
N ARG A 307 30.64 -21.76 -21.02
CA ARG A 307 29.59 -22.47 -20.28
C ARG A 307 28.24 -21.85 -20.57
N ASP A 308 27.33 -22.65 -21.13
CA ASP A 308 25.99 -22.20 -21.53
C ASP A 308 24.94 -22.42 -20.43
N ASP A 309 25.36 -23.04 -19.32
CA ASP A 309 24.53 -23.32 -18.15
C ASP A 309 24.38 -22.14 -17.20
N TRP A 310 25.14 -21.06 -17.39
CA TRP A 310 25.00 -19.79 -16.67
C TRP A 310 24.59 -18.67 -17.62
N LYS A 311 23.42 -18.07 -17.34
CA LYS A 311 22.82 -17.03 -18.18
C LYS A 311 22.50 -15.81 -17.33
N ILE A 312 22.56 -14.63 -17.95
CA ILE A 312 22.08 -13.37 -17.36
C ILE A 312 20.97 -12.83 -18.25
N SER A 313 19.88 -12.37 -17.64
CA SER A 313 18.76 -11.79 -18.38
C SER A 313 18.38 -10.44 -17.77
N VAL A 314 17.96 -9.52 -18.61
CA VAL A 314 17.33 -8.26 -18.20
C VAL A 314 15.92 -8.28 -18.74
N ASP A 315 14.93 -8.09 -17.88
CA ASP A 315 13.52 -8.05 -18.23
C ASP A 315 12.96 -6.67 -17.87
N ALA A 316 12.33 -6.01 -18.85
CA ALA A 316 11.62 -4.74 -18.67
C ALA A 316 10.17 -4.92 -19.12
N GLY A 317 9.22 -4.50 -18.29
CA GLY A 317 7.81 -4.67 -18.58
C GLY A 317 6.91 -3.82 -17.72
N VAL A 318 5.62 -4.07 -17.84
CA VAL A 318 4.57 -3.41 -17.09
C VAL A 318 3.68 -4.47 -16.45
N MET A 319 3.43 -4.30 -15.16
CA MET A 319 2.45 -5.07 -14.40
C MET A 319 1.18 -4.22 -14.31
N PHE A 320 0.05 -4.77 -14.71
CA PHE A 320 -1.23 -4.11 -14.65
C PHE A 320 -1.85 -4.37 -13.28
N TRP A 321 -2.27 -3.31 -12.59
CA TRP A 321 -2.85 -3.43 -11.25
C TRP A 321 -4.23 -4.10 -11.22
N GLY A 322 -4.83 -4.37 -12.39
CA GLY A 322 -6.18 -4.92 -12.52
C GLY A 322 -7.29 -3.92 -12.18
N GLY A 323 -6.97 -2.62 -12.22
CA GLY A 323 -7.84 -1.51 -11.82
C GLY A 323 -7.01 -0.28 -11.44
N LYS A 324 -7.68 0.79 -11.02
CA LYS A 324 -7.00 1.90 -10.34
C LYS A 324 -6.66 1.45 -8.91
N PRO A 325 -5.43 1.66 -8.44
CA PRO A 325 -5.10 1.46 -7.04
C PRO A 325 -5.96 2.34 -6.12
N ASP A 326 -6.31 1.82 -4.96
CA ASP A 326 -7.05 2.52 -3.91
C ASP A 326 -6.11 2.87 -2.75
N LEU A 327 -6.38 4.02 -2.13
CA LEU A 327 -5.60 4.54 -1.01
C LEU A 327 -6.51 4.69 0.21
N TYR A 328 -6.52 3.67 1.06
CA TYR A 328 -7.34 3.66 2.27
C TYR A 328 -6.63 4.29 3.45
N LEU A 329 -7.32 5.18 4.12
CA LEU A 329 -6.90 5.73 5.40
C LEU A 329 -7.34 4.83 6.56
N HIS A 330 -6.76 5.08 7.72
CA HIS A 330 -7.01 4.31 8.95
C HIS A 330 -8.45 4.45 9.45
N ASP A 331 -9.10 5.57 9.15
CA ASP A 331 -10.52 5.85 9.42
C ASP A 331 -11.47 5.21 8.38
N GLY A 332 -10.93 4.55 7.35
CA GLY A 332 -11.69 3.87 6.31
C GLY A 332 -11.96 4.71 5.05
N VAL A 333 -11.63 6.00 5.04
CA VAL A 333 -11.80 6.88 3.88
C VAL A 333 -10.89 6.44 2.74
N ASN A 334 -11.41 6.37 1.51
CA ASN A 334 -10.62 6.09 0.31
C ASN A 334 -10.25 7.39 -0.42
N LEU A 335 -8.99 7.82 -0.31
CA LEU A 335 -8.50 9.06 -0.92
C LEU A 335 -8.66 9.12 -2.45
N THR A 336 -8.74 7.97 -3.13
CA THR A 336 -8.89 7.95 -4.59
C THR A 336 -10.32 8.16 -5.05
N GLU A 337 -11.32 7.91 -4.20
CA GLU A 337 -12.73 7.99 -4.56
C GLU A 337 -13.52 8.99 -3.72
N ASP A 338 -13.29 9.02 -2.41
CA ASP A 338 -14.05 9.79 -1.45
C ASP A 338 -13.62 11.25 -1.36
N ILE A 339 -12.38 11.57 -1.77
CA ILE A 339 -11.81 12.91 -1.62
C ILE A 339 -11.42 13.53 -2.98
N THR A 340 -11.77 14.81 -3.13
CA THR A 340 -11.44 15.67 -4.27
C THR A 340 -10.64 16.88 -3.83
N ASN A 341 -10.09 17.65 -4.79
CA ASN A 341 -9.31 18.86 -4.52
C ASN A 341 -8.13 18.66 -3.57
N ILE A 342 -7.45 17.51 -3.67
CA ILE A 342 -6.31 17.22 -2.80
C ILE A 342 -5.14 18.12 -3.18
N LYS A 343 -4.74 18.99 -2.27
CA LYS A 343 -3.68 19.99 -2.49
C LYS A 343 -2.30 19.44 -2.09
N GLY A 344 -1.25 20.09 -2.60
CA GLY A 344 0.14 19.81 -2.24
C GLY A 344 0.65 18.44 -2.72
N GLN A 345 1.74 17.98 -2.10
CA GLN A 345 2.42 16.73 -2.51
C GLN A 345 1.52 15.49 -2.38
N VAL A 346 0.59 15.47 -1.41
CA VAL A 346 -0.41 14.38 -1.30
C VAL A 346 -1.23 14.29 -2.59
N GLY A 347 -1.69 15.44 -3.09
CA GLY A 347 -2.47 15.54 -4.31
C GLY A 347 -1.73 14.94 -5.49
N ASP A 348 -0.46 15.28 -5.65
CA ASP A 348 0.39 14.74 -6.73
C ASP A 348 0.51 13.21 -6.66
N TYR A 349 0.71 12.64 -5.47
CA TYR A 349 0.76 11.19 -5.29
C TYR A 349 -0.60 10.53 -5.57
N VAL A 350 -1.69 11.08 -5.06
CA VAL A 350 -3.04 10.54 -5.29
C VAL A 350 -3.37 10.61 -6.78
N ASP A 351 -3.04 11.71 -7.45
CA ASP A 351 -3.19 11.87 -8.90
C ASP A 351 -2.37 10.86 -9.69
N LEU A 352 -1.13 10.60 -9.24
CA LEU A 352 -0.29 9.57 -9.82
C LEU A 352 -1.00 8.20 -9.74
N PHE A 353 -1.50 7.80 -8.58
CA PHE A 353 -2.23 6.53 -8.42
C PHE A 353 -3.55 6.49 -9.20
N LYS A 354 -4.26 7.62 -9.35
CA LYS A 354 -5.47 7.72 -10.18
C LYS A 354 -5.18 7.56 -11.67
N LYS A 355 -4.03 8.05 -12.14
CA LYS A 355 -3.64 8.08 -13.57
C LYS A 355 -2.88 6.81 -14.00
N PHE A 356 -2.04 6.25 -13.14
CA PHE A 356 -1.19 5.10 -13.47
C PHE A 356 -1.83 3.78 -13.03
N THR A 357 -2.51 3.12 -13.97
CA THR A 357 -3.07 1.76 -13.79
C THR A 357 -2.04 0.65 -13.97
N VAL A 358 -0.76 1.02 -14.13
CA VAL A 358 0.36 0.11 -14.37
C VAL A 358 1.53 0.39 -13.44
N PHE A 359 2.28 -0.65 -13.13
CA PHE A 359 3.53 -0.61 -12.38
C PHE A 359 4.69 -0.99 -13.30
N PRO A 360 5.67 -0.11 -13.53
CA PRO A 360 6.85 -0.44 -14.31
C PRO A 360 7.69 -1.48 -13.57
N ASN A 361 7.96 -2.59 -14.25
CA ASN A 361 8.80 -3.65 -13.74
C ASN A 361 10.13 -3.69 -14.50
N LEU A 362 11.24 -3.57 -13.78
CA LEU A 362 12.57 -3.81 -14.32
C LEU A 362 13.28 -4.80 -13.42
N SER A 363 13.81 -5.88 -13.99
CA SER A 363 14.52 -6.90 -13.24
C SER A 363 15.74 -7.42 -13.98
N VAL A 364 16.78 -7.73 -13.21
CA VAL A 364 17.97 -8.46 -13.65
C VAL A 364 17.92 -9.85 -13.05
N ARG A 365 18.23 -10.86 -13.85
CA ARG A 365 18.07 -12.27 -13.51
C ARG A 365 19.35 -13.03 -13.81
N PHE A 366 19.80 -13.82 -12.85
CA PHE A 366 20.89 -14.78 -13.00
C PHE A 366 20.29 -16.17 -13.01
N THR A 367 20.55 -16.93 -14.07
CA THR A 367 19.94 -18.24 -14.30
C THR A 367 21.01 -19.32 -14.38
N LYS A 368 20.74 -20.44 -13.72
CA LYS A 368 21.50 -21.68 -13.78
C LYS A 368 20.64 -22.78 -14.38
N THR A 369 21.08 -23.38 -15.48
CA THR A 369 20.47 -24.61 -16.03
C THR A 369 20.96 -25.81 -15.23
N LEU A 370 20.04 -26.65 -14.74
CA LEU A 370 20.35 -27.76 -13.83
C LEU A 370 20.63 -29.08 -14.56
N PHE A 371 19.77 -29.47 -15.49
CA PHE A 371 19.87 -30.69 -16.29
C PHE A 371 19.19 -30.49 -17.63
#